data_AF-A0A6I0F158-F1
#
_entry.id   AF-A0A6I0F158-F1
#
_cell.length_a   1.000
_cell.length_b   1.000
_cell.length_c   1.000
_cell.angle_alpha   90.00
_cell.angle_beta   90.00
_cell.angle_gamma   90.00
#
_symmetry.space_group_name_H-M   'P 1'
#
loop_
_entity.id
_entity.type
_entity.pdbx_description
1 polymer ?
#
loop_
_entity_poly.entity_id
_entity_poly.type
_entity_poly.pdbx_seq_one_letter_code
_entity_poly.pdbx_strand_id
1 'polypeptide(L)'
;MVKIIYSFRKQKETGDIFLKSIVLSYFLIILVNLVFKFFTSNLSLENNHFHVLILLFVSLIIGYLWAQFFQSELCCVLLGKIGINRSFRASIWDDLVDLRLGLWIRIYLPNDQIIYQGKLRKYEEKENRENYYIILSNYTIYNYDAKCIFDNTDIINEWVAVNTKDISRIELLYSPESHKVQVSSKESELSS
;
A
#
# COMPACT_ATOMS: atom_id res chain seq x y z
N MET A 1 14.01 -18.61 12.15
CA MET A 1 14.44 -17.28 11.62
C MET A 1 14.18 -17.29 10.12
N VAL A 2 13.08 -16.69 9.66
CA VAL A 2 12.63 -16.77 8.26
C VAL A 2 13.15 -15.55 7.51
N LYS A 3 13.85 -15.78 6.40
CA LYS A 3 14.47 -14.75 5.55
C LYS A 3 13.69 -14.70 4.23
N ILE A 4 12.93 -13.64 3.99
CA ILE A 4 12.19 -13.48 2.72
C ILE A 4 13.03 -12.58 1.80
N ILE A 5 13.48 -13.14 0.67
CA ILE A 5 14.23 -12.43 -0.38
C ILE A 5 13.28 -12.22 -1.55
N TYR A 6 12.94 -10.97 -1.85
CA TYR A 6 12.19 -10.62 -3.06
C TYR A 6 13.15 -10.41 -4.23
N SER A 7 12.93 -11.13 -5.34
CA SER A 7 13.60 -10.87 -6.62
C SER A 7 12.60 -10.27 -7.62
N PHE A 8 12.93 -9.10 -8.18
CA PHE A 8 12.12 -8.45 -9.20
C PHE A 8 12.35 -9.12 -10.56
N ARG A 9 11.37 -9.88 -11.05
CA ARG A 9 11.37 -10.42 -12.41
C ARG A 9 10.97 -9.31 -13.39
N LYS A 10 11.86 -8.98 -14.32
CA LYS A 10 11.64 -7.97 -15.37
C LYS A 10 10.70 -8.55 -16.44
N GLN A 11 9.45 -8.08 -16.48
CA GLN A 11 8.47 -8.51 -17.48
C GLN A 11 8.74 -7.81 -18.81
N LYS A 12 8.99 -8.61 -19.86
CA LYS A 12 9.30 -8.15 -21.21
C LYS A 12 8.15 -8.59 -22.11
N GLU A 13 7.32 -7.65 -22.55
CA GLU A 13 6.39 -7.86 -23.67
C GLU A 13 5.79 -6.52 -24.12
N THR A 14 6.35 -5.95 -25.19
CA THR A 14 5.95 -4.63 -25.74
C THR A 14 5.22 -4.71 -27.08
N GLY A 15 4.98 -5.91 -27.62
CA GLY A 15 4.35 -6.11 -28.94
C GLY A 15 2.83 -5.94 -28.98
N ASP A 16 2.13 -6.26 -27.89
CA ASP A 16 0.66 -6.41 -27.91
C ASP A 16 -0.12 -5.20 -27.36
N ILE A 17 0.57 -4.12 -26.97
CA ILE A 17 -0.07 -3.00 -26.25
C ILE A 17 -1.07 -2.28 -27.16
N PHE A 18 -0.76 -2.13 -28.45
CA PHE A 18 -1.64 -1.44 -29.40
C PHE A 18 -2.95 -2.20 -29.65
N LEU A 19 -2.87 -3.52 -29.89
CA LEU A 19 -4.05 -4.36 -30.13
C LEU A 19 -4.90 -4.48 -28.86
N LYS A 20 -4.26 -4.64 -27.69
CA LYS A 20 -4.95 -4.61 -26.38
C LYS A 20 -5.69 -3.29 -26.16
N SER A 21 -5.12 -2.16 -26.60
CA SER A 21 -5.74 -0.84 -26.46
C SER A 21 -6.99 -0.69 -27.36
N ILE A 22 -6.95 -1.23 -28.58
CA ILE A 22 -8.12 -1.26 -29.48
C ILE A 22 -9.24 -2.09 -28.86
N VAL A 23 -8.92 -3.31 -28.40
CA VAL A 23 -9.91 -4.20 -27.76
C VAL A 23 -10.50 -3.54 -26.51
N LEU A 24 -9.67 -2.90 -25.69
CA LEU A 24 -10.11 -2.17 -24.50
C LEU A 24 -11.04 -1.00 -24.86
N SER A 25 -10.76 -0.26 -25.94
CA SER A 25 -11.62 0.83 -26.42
C SER A 25 -13.01 0.33 -26.81
N TYR A 26 -13.09 -0.77 -27.57
CA TYR A 26 -14.38 -1.39 -27.92
C TYR A 26 -15.12 -1.89 -26.68
N PHE A 27 -14.40 -2.49 -25.73
CA PHE A 27 -14.98 -2.94 -24.46
C PHE A 27 -15.57 -1.77 -23.65
N LEU A 28 -14.85 -0.65 -23.59
CA LEU A 28 -15.32 0.57 -22.92
C LEU A 28 -16.60 1.13 -23.57
N ILE A 29 -16.67 1.17 -24.90
CA ILE A 29 -17.87 1.63 -25.63
C ILE A 29 -19.07 0.74 -25.30
N ILE A 30 -18.88 -0.58 -25.25
CA ILE A 30 -19.95 -1.54 -24.89
C ILE A 30 -20.42 -1.29 -23.44
N LEU A 31 -19.49 -1.10 -22.52
CA LEU A 31 -19.81 -0.87 -21.11
C LEU A 31 -20.57 0.46 -20.92
N VAL A 32 -20.11 1.54 -21.57
CA VAL A 32 -20.78 2.85 -21.53
C VAL A 32 -22.20 2.75 -22.11
N ASN A 33 -22.36 2.09 -23.25
CA ASN A 33 -23.68 1.91 -23.87
C ASN A 33 -24.62 1.05 -23.03
N LEU A 34 -24.10 0.03 -22.33
CA LEU A 34 -24.89 -0.81 -21.43
C LEU A 34 -25.37 0.00 -20.23
N VAL A 35 -24.48 0.78 -19.61
CA VAL A 35 -24.83 1.69 -18.50
C VAL A 35 -25.85 2.72 -18.97
N PHE A 36 -25.62 3.39 -20.10
CA PHE A 36 -26.55 4.37 -20.64
C PHE A 36 -27.91 3.74 -20.93
N LYS A 37 -27.95 2.60 -21.61
CA LYS A 37 -29.20 1.88 -21.89
C LYS A 37 -29.92 1.47 -20.60
N PHE A 38 -29.21 1.00 -19.58
CA PHE A 38 -29.80 0.62 -18.30
C PHE A 38 -30.42 1.82 -17.57
N PHE A 39 -29.76 2.99 -17.58
CA PHE A 39 -30.29 4.19 -16.93
C PHE A 39 -31.41 4.86 -17.74
N THR A 40 -31.28 4.94 -19.07
CA THR A 40 -32.25 5.62 -19.95
C THR A 40 -33.49 4.75 -20.21
N SER A 41 -33.38 3.42 -20.23
CA SER A 41 -34.55 2.54 -20.46
C SER A 41 -35.45 2.40 -19.23
N ASN A 42 -34.92 2.62 -18.03
CA ASN A 42 -35.68 2.49 -16.78
C ASN A 42 -36.32 3.81 -16.31
N LEU A 43 -36.00 4.94 -16.94
CA LEU A 43 -36.48 6.27 -16.57
C LEU A 43 -37.22 6.91 -17.75
N SER A 44 -38.42 6.39 -18.07
CA SER A 44 -39.34 7.05 -18.99
C SER A 44 -40.01 8.25 -18.30
N LEU A 45 -39.27 9.34 -18.10
CA LEU A 45 -39.80 10.60 -17.60
C LEU A 45 -39.95 11.55 -18.80
N GLU A 46 -41.19 11.85 -19.18
CA GLU A 46 -41.56 12.66 -20.35
C GLU A 46 -41.01 14.10 -20.34
N ASN A 47 -40.36 14.55 -19.27
CA ASN A 47 -39.80 15.90 -19.12
C ASN A 47 -38.27 15.93 -19.22
N ASN A 48 -37.77 16.45 -20.35
CA ASN A 48 -36.34 16.52 -20.68
C ASN A 48 -35.47 17.21 -19.60
N HIS A 49 -35.96 18.26 -18.95
CA HIS A 49 -35.18 18.99 -17.93
C HIS A 49 -35.00 18.20 -16.63
N PHE A 50 -36.03 17.48 -16.20
CA PHE A 50 -35.99 16.69 -14.96
C PHE A 50 -35.10 15.45 -15.13
N HIS A 51 -35.07 14.89 -16.35
CA HIS A 51 -34.19 13.77 -16.67
C HIS A 51 -32.70 14.11 -16.51
N VAL A 52 -32.27 15.30 -16.98
CA VAL A 52 -30.87 15.75 -16.86
C VAL A 52 -30.46 15.95 -15.40
N LEU A 53 -31.34 16.51 -14.56
CA LEU A 53 -31.06 16.70 -13.14
C LEU A 53 -30.92 15.36 -12.39
N ILE A 54 -31.78 14.38 -12.69
CA ILE A 54 -31.67 13.03 -12.11
C ILE A 54 -30.35 12.37 -12.53
N LEU A 55 -29.98 12.47 -13.80
CA LEU A 55 -28.72 11.89 -14.30
C LEU A 55 -27.50 12.51 -13.60
N LEU A 56 -27.49 13.83 -13.38
CA LEU A 56 -26.44 14.49 -12.61
C LEU A 56 -26.35 13.94 -11.19
N PHE A 57 -27.48 13.80 -10.51
CA PHE A 57 -27.51 13.31 -9.13
C PHE A 57 -27.05 11.84 -9.03
N VAL A 58 -27.51 11.01 -9.96
CA VAL A 58 -27.08 9.60 -10.08
C VAL A 58 -25.58 9.51 -10.36
N SER A 59 -25.02 10.37 -11.22
CA SER A 59 -23.58 10.36 -11.50
C SER A 59 -22.74 10.69 -10.27
N LEU A 60 -23.20 11.62 -9.41
CA LEU A 60 -22.53 11.95 -8.15
C LEU A 60 -22.58 10.77 -7.17
N ILE A 61 -23.74 10.12 -7.04
CA ILE A 61 -23.90 8.95 -6.17
C ILE A 61 -22.99 7.80 -6.64
N ILE A 62 -22.99 7.52 -7.95
CA ILE A 62 -22.14 6.49 -8.53
C ILE A 62 -20.67 6.83 -8.29
N GLY A 63 -20.24 8.07 -8.53
CA GLY A 63 -18.87 8.52 -8.28
C GLY A 63 -18.45 8.32 -6.82
N TYR A 64 -19.32 8.66 -5.87
CA TYR A 64 -19.10 8.45 -4.45
C TYR A 64 -18.98 6.96 -4.08
N LEU A 65 -19.91 6.13 -4.57
CA LEU A 65 -19.90 4.68 -4.35
C LEU A 65 -18.65 4.04 -4.95
N TRP A 66 -18.22 4.47 -6.14
CA TRP A 66 -16.97 4.01 -6.76
C TRP A 66 -15.74 4.41 -5.93
N ALA A 67 -15.68 5.64 -5.43
CA ALA A 67 -14.58 6.09 -4.58
C ALA A 67 -14.49 5.25 -3.30
N GLN A 68 -15.63 4.94 -2.67
CA GLN A 68 -15.68 4.07 -1.49
C GLN A 68 -15.30 2.62 -1.83
N PHE A 69 -15.72 2.11 -2.98
CA PHE A 69 -15.37 0.77 -3.45
C PHE A 69 -13.86 0.61 -3.68
N PHE A 70 -13.21 1.59 -4.32
CA PHE A 70 -11.75 1.56 -4.54
C PHE A 70 -10.93 1.55 -3.25
N GLN A 71 -11.45 2.13 -2.17
CA GLN A 71 -10.79 2.11 -0.85
C GLN A 71 -11.07 0.83 -0.06
N SER A 72 -12.03 0.00 -0.49
CA SER A 72 -12.43 -1.19 0.24
C SER A 72 -11.49 -2.38 0.01
N GLU A 73 -11.36 -3.24 1.01
CA GLU A 73 -10.54 -4.47 0.94
C GLU A 73 -11.01 -5.44 -0.15
N LEU A 74 -12.28 -5.37 -0.56
CA LEU A 74 -12.85 -6.18 -1.64
C LEU A 74 -12.19 -5.87 -2.99
N CYS A 75 -11.85 -4.61 -3.25
CA CYS A 75 -11.13 -4.23 -4.45
C CYS A 75 -9.75 -4.90 -4.48
N CYS A 76 -9.02 -4.86 -3.37
CA CYS A 76 -7.72 -5.53 -3.23
C CYS A 76 -7.81 -7.04 -3.46
N VAL A 77 -8.85 -7.71 -2.94
CA VAL A 77 -9.07 -9.16 -3.17
C VAL A 77 -9.36 -9.46 -4.65
N LEU A 78 -10.16 -8.63 -5.32
CA LEU A 78 -10.48 -8.77 -6.75
C LEU A 78 -9.25 -8.55 -7.64
N LEU A 79 -8.45 -7.53 -7.37
CA LEU A 79 -7.20 -7.29 -8.11
C LEU A 79 -6.17 -8.40 -7.88
N GLY A 80 -6.10 -8.92 -6.64
CA GLY A 80 -5.27 -10.08 -6.31
C GLY A 80 -5.63 -11.31 -7.14
N LYS A 81 -6.92 -11.57 -7.38
CA LYS A 81 -7.38 -12.67 -8.24
C LYS A 81 -7.04 -12.48 -9.73
N ILE A 82 -6.93 -11.24 -10.19
CA ILE A 82 -6.56 -10.90 -11.59
C ILE A 82 -5.02 -10.91 -11.77
N GLY A 83 -4.25 -11.21 -10.72
CA GLY A 83 -2.79 -11.22 -10.75
C GLY A 83 -2.16 -9.84 -10.75
N ILE A 84 -2.96 -8.79 -10.50
CA ILE A 84 -2.47 -7.42 -10.30
C ILE A 84 -2.13 -7.29 -8.82
N ASN A 85 -0.89 -7.66 -8.48
CA ASN A 85 -0.38 -7.62 -7.10
C ASN A 85 0.08 -6.20 -6.69
N ARG A 86 -0.49 -5.15 -7.30
CA ARG A 86 -0.34 -3.77 -6.85
C ARG A 86 -1.48 -3.52 -5.87
N SER A 87 -1.17 -3.53 -4.57
CA SER A 87 -2.06 -2.93 -3.59
C SER A 87 -2.30 -1.47 -4.01
N PHE A 88 -3.53 -0.97 -3.89
CA PHE A 88 -3.82 0.47 -4.04
C PHE A 88 -3.16 1.31 -2.93
N ARG A 89 -2.49 0.64 -1.98
CA ARG A 89 -1.65 1.25 -0.96
C ARG A 89 -0.41 1.80 -1.64
N ALA A 90 -0.14 3.08 -1.38
CA ALA A 90 0.87 3.85 -2.11
C ALA A 90 2.27 3.24 -1.94
N SER A 91 2.54 2.62 -0.78
CA SER A 91 3.87 2.20 -0.36
C SER A 91 3.95 0.75 0.11
N ILE A 92 5.15 0.16 0.01
CA ILE A 92 5.48 -1.13 0.64
C ILE A 92 5.25 -1.07 2.16
N TRP A 93 5.42 0.10 2.77
CA TRP A 93 5.25 0.31 4.20
C TRP A 93 3.79 0.16 4.64
N ASP A 94 2.83 0.55 3.82
CA ASP A 94 1.40 0.36 4.11
C ASP A 94 1.04 -1.13 4.22
N ASP A 95 1.76 -2.00 3.51
CA ASP A 95 1.59 -3.45 3.56
C ASP A 95 2.38 -4.08 4.73
N LEU A 96 3.34 -3.38 5.32
CA LEU A 96 4.14 -3.86 6.46
C LEU A 96 3.61 -3.35 7.80
N VAL A 97 3.11 -2.12 7.86
CA VAL A 97 2.65 -1.51 9.12
C VAL A 97 1.38 -2.20 9.61
N ASP A 98 1.43 -2.71 10.84
CA ASP A 98 0.23 -3.07 11.58
C ASP A 98 -0.36 -1.79 12.17
N LEU A 99 -1.51 -1.33 11.66
CA LEU A 99 -2.14 -0.09 12.09
C LEU A 99 -2.63 -0.13 13.55
N ARG A 100 -2.86 -1.34 14.11
CA ARG A 100 -3.40 -1.51 15.46
C ARG A 100 -2.29 -1.55 16.50
N LEU A 101 -1.25 -2.34 16.26
CA LEU A 101 -0.15 -2.55 17.22
C LEU A 101 1.06 -1.66 16.92
N GLY A 102 1.13 -1.10 15.72
CA GLY A 102 2.31 -0.43 15.18
C GLY A 102 3.37 -1.42 14.75
N LEU A 103 4.45 -0.88 14.17
CA LEU A 103 5.59 -1.65 13.70
C LEU A 103 6.84 -1.11 14.36
N TRP A 104 7.59 -1.97 15.05
CA TRP A 104 8.95 -1.65 15.48
C TRP A 104 9.90 -2.01 14.35
N ILE A 105 10.88 -1.14 14.09
CA ILE A 105 11.90 -1.40 13.09
C ILE A 105 13.28 -1.14 13.67
N ARG A 106 14.25 -1.91 13.18
CA ARG A 106 15.66 -1.74 13.47
C ARG A 106 16.40 -1.38 12.19
N ILE A 107 17.08 -0.24 12.20
CA ILE A 107 17.74 0.36 11.04
C ILE A 107 19.26 0.35 11.27
N TYR A 108 20.01 -0.16 10.29
CA TYR A 108 21.47 -0.27 10.36
C TYR A 108 22.13 0.78 9.44
N LEU A 109 22.85 1.73 10.03
CA LEU A 109 23.66 2.72 9.31
C LEU A 109 25.13 2.32 9.41
N PRO A 110 25.74 1.77 8.33
CA PRO A 110 27.10 1.25 8.39
C PRO A 110 28.14 2.37 8.45
N ASN A 111 27.89 3.51 7.79
CA ASN A 111 28.82 4.63 7.74
C ASN A 111 29.08 5.22 9.13
N ASP A 112 28.02 5.30 9.94
CA ASP A 112 28.11 5.84 11.30
C ASP A 112 28.36 4.75 12.36
N GLN A 113 28.33 3.46 11.97
CA GLN A 113 28.36 2.30 12.87
C GLN A 113 27.28 2.35 13.97
N ILE A 114 26.09 2.84 13.60
CA ILE A 114 24.96 3.04 14.50
C ILE A 114 23.77 2.18 14.07
N ILE A 115 23.02 1.71 15.06
CA ILE A 115 21.78 0.98 14.89
C ILE A 115 20.67 1.77 15.60
N TYR A 116 19.64 2.16 14.87
CA TYR A 116 18.41 2.70 15.47
C TYR A 116 17.40 1.57 15.66
N GLN A 117 16.72 1.53 16.79
CA GLN A 117 15.58 0.65 17.02
C GLN A 117 14.44 1.49 17.56
N GLY A 118 13.28 1.51 16.91
CA GLY A 118 12.15 2.32 17.38
C GLY A 118 10.85 2.01 16.67
N LYS A 119 9.78 2.69 17.09
CA LYS A 119 8.46 2.54 16.50
C LYS A 119 8.35 3.39 15.23
N LEU A 120 8.01 2.76 14.11
CA LEU A 120 7.75 3.45 12.86
C LEU A 120 6.51 4.35 13.00
N ARG A 121 6.69 5.65 12.75
CA ARG A 121 5.61 6.65 12.81
C ARG A 121 5.18 7.13 11.45
N LYS A 122 6.14 7.47 10.61
CA LYS A 122 5.90 8.03 9.29
C LYS A 122 7.07 7.67 8.39
N TYR A 123 6.80 7.58 7.10
CA TYR A 123 7.80 7.47 6.05
C TYR A 123 7.38 8.43 4.94
N GLU A 124 8.36 9.01 4.27
CA GLU A 124 8.12 9.69 3.00
C GLU A 124 8.24 8.67 1.87
N GLU A 125 7.33 8.71 0.91
CA GLU A 125 7.52 8.04 -0.36
C GLU A 125 7.40 9.11 -1.45
N LYS A 126 8.54 9.53 -1.99
CA LYS A 126 8.59 10.40 -3.16
C LYS A 126 8.91 9.57 -4.37
N GLU A 127 8.32 9.92 -5.51
CA GLU A 127 8.60 9.34 -6.83
C GLU A 127 10.10 9.36 -7.18
N ASN A 128 10.86 10.28 -6.58
CA ASN A 128 12.30 10.38 -6.72
C ASN A 128 13.01 9.54 -5.62
N ARG A 129 13.37 8.31 -6.00
CA ARG A 129 13.69 7.17 -5.13
C ARG A 129 14.94 7.29 -4.25
N GLU A 130 15.69 8.39 -4.35
CA GLU A 130 17.05 8.43 -3.82
C GLU A 130 17.20 9.05 -2.42
N ASN A 131 16.22 9.82 -1.94
CA ASN A 131 16.30 10.46 -0.63
C ASN A 131 14.91 10.61 -0.01
N TYR A 132 14.48 9.62 0.76
CA TYR A 132 13.30 9.75 1.59
C TYR A 132 13.65 9.46 3.05
N TYR A 133 12.81 9.95 3.96
CA TYR A 133 13.05 9.86 5.39
C TYR A 133 12.10 8.86 6.04
N ILE A 134 12.64 8.08 6.96
CA ILE A 134 11.88 7.24 7.88
C ILE A 134 11.89 7.91 9.24
N ILE A 135 10.71 8.16 9.80
CA ILE A 135 10.55 8.83 11.09
C ILE A 135 10.20 7.78 12.15
N LEU A 136 11.02 7.75 13.20
CA LEU A 136 10.86 6.87 14.36
C LEU A 136 10.47 7.67 15.59
N SER A 137 9.64 7.09 16.46
CA SER A 137 9.47 7.52 17.85
C SER A 137 9.89 6.41 18.81
N ASN A 138 10.04 6.74 20.09
CA ASN A 138 10.35 5.76 21.15
C ASN A 138 11.58 4.91 20.76
N TYR A 139 12.66 5.58 20.36
CA TYR A 139 13.80 4.93 19.74
C TYR A 139 14.98 4.79 20.71
N THR A 140 15.75 3.74 20.53
CA THR A 140 17.04 3.52 21.20
C THR A 140 18.12 3.43 20.13
N ILE A 141 19.27 4.03 20.40
CA ILE A 141 20.45 4.02 19.54
C ILE A 141 21.47 3.07 20.15
N TYR A 142 21.96 2.12 19.36
CA TYR A 142 23.03 1.21 19.72
C TYR A 142 24.23 1.39 18.81
N ASN A 143 25.42 1.02 19.31
CA ASN A 143 26.57 0.76 18.44
C ASN A 143 26.50 -0.67 17.88
N TYR A 144 27.43 -1.03 16.99
CA TYR A 144 27.51 -2.38 16.43
C TYR A 144 27.95 -3.45 17.44
N ASP A 145 28.54 -3.05 18.57
CA ASP A 145 28.84 -3.93 19.70
C ASP A 145 27.62 -4.16 20.61
N ALA A 146 26.41 -3.76 20.17
CA ALA A 146 25.15 -3.85 20.91
C ALA A 146 25.11 -3.07 22.23
N LYS A 147 26.02 -2.11 22.41
CA LYS A 147 26.00 -1.16 23.53
C LYS A 147 25.00 -0.05 23.25
N CYS A 148 24.09 0.20 24.20
CA CYS A 148 23.19 1.34 24.15
C CYS A 148 24.00 2.64 24.26
N ILE A 149 23.87 3.50 23.25
CA ILE A 149 24.47 4.84 23.20
C ILE A 149 23.47 5.86 23.76
N PHE A 150 22.20 5.73 23.38
CA PHE A 150 21.15 6.68 23.73
C PHE A 150 19.81 5.97 23.79
N ASP A 151 19.00 6.27 24.80
CA ASP A 151 17.68 5.67 24.97
C ASP A 151 16.61 6.75 25.08
N ASN A 152 15.64 6.68 24.17
CA ASN A 152 14.54 7.62 24.05
C ASN A 152 13.17 6.93 24.05
N THR A 153 13.09 5.74 24.64
CA THR A 153 11.85 4.95 24.66
C THR A 153 10.72 5.62 25.43
N ASP A 154 11.03 6.41 26.45
CA ASP A 154 10.04 6.97 27.37
C ASP A 154 9.54 8.37 26.94
N ILE A 155 10.25 9.04 26.03
CA ILE A 155 9.88 10.38 25.56
C ILE A 155 9.01 10.26 24.31
N ILE A 156 7.72 10.56 24.47
CA ILE A 156 6.70 10.39 23.43
C ILE A 156 6.79 11.48 22.34
N ASN A 157 7.36 12.64 22.69
CA ASN A 157 7.37 13.84 21.84
C ASN A 157 8.68 14.05 21.08
N GLU A 158 9.62 13.11 21.16
CA GLU A 158 10.88 13.16 20.42
C GLU A 158 10.90 12.14 19.30
N TRP A 159 11.26 12.61 18.11
CA TRP A 159 11.29 11.81 16.90
C TRP A 159 12.64 11.98 16.20
N VAL A 160 13.10 10.92 15.54
CA VAL A 160 14.28 10.96 14.69
C VAL A 160 13.88 10.67 13.25
N ALA A 161 14.39 11.47 12.32
CA ALA A 161 14.26 11.25 10.89
C ALA A 161 15.57 10.65 10.36
N VAL A 162 15.49 9.46 9.78
CA VAL A 162 16.64 8.73 9.24
C VAL A 162 16.53 8.73 7.71
N ASN A 163 17.58 9.19 7.03
CA ASN A 163 17.63 9.17 5.57
C ASN A 163 17.84 7.74 5.07
N THR A 164 17.01 7.27 4.13
CA THR A 164 17.11 5.92 3.59
C THR A 164 18.34 5.64 2.76
N LYS A 165 19.01 6.67 2.24
CA LYS A 165 20.26 6.52 1.48
C LYS A 165 21.38 5.90 2.31
N ASP A 166 21.39 6.18 3.61
CA ASP A 166 22.44 5.74 4.53
C ASP A 166 22.11 4.39 5.19
N ILE A 167 20.96 3.79 4.85
CA ILE A 167 20.48 2.55 5.43
C ILE A 167 20.99 1.36 4.62
N SER A 168 21.69 0.43 5.28
CA SER A 168 22.09 -0.84 4.67
C SER A 168 21.04 -1.94 4.82
N ARG A 169 20.31 -1.94 5.94
CA ARG A 169 19.35 -2.98 6.30
C ARG A 169 18.28 -2.43 7.23
N ILE A 170 17.06 -2.91 7.06
CA ILE A 170 15.94 -2.69 7.98
C ILE A 170 15.42 -4.06 8.41
N GLU A 171 15.32 -4.28 9.71
CA GLU A 171 14.66 -5.44 10.29
C GLU A 171 13.30 -5.03 10.86
N LEU A 172 12.29 -5.86 10.63
CA LEU A 172 10.92 -5.61 11.07
C LEU A 172 10.63 -6.45 12.31
N LEU A 173 10.20 -5.79 13.37
CA LEU A 173 9.90 -6.38 14.68
C LEU A 173 8.40 -6.23 14.92
N TYR A 174 7.67 -7.32 14.69
CA TYR A 174 6.24 -7.38 14.94
C TYR A 174 5.95 -7.79 16.39
N SER A 175 4.86 -7.26 16.94
CA SER A 175 4.28 -7.84 18.15
C SER A 175 3.86 -9.30 17.88
N PRO A 176 4.07 -10.25 18.81
CA PRO A 176 3.58 -11.62 18.67
C PRO A 176 2.07 -11.72 18.42
N GLU A 177 1.31 -10.72 18.88
CA GLU A 177 -0.14 -10.64 18.71
C GLU A 177 -0.56 -10.09 17.34
N SER A 178 0.38 -9.64 16.50
CA SER A 178 0.06 -9.11 15.18
C SER A 178 -0.48 -10.22 14.28
N HIS A 179 -1.57 -9.91 13.59
CA HIS A 179 -2.19 -10.82 12.63
C HIS A 179 -1.25 -11.18 11.47
N LYS A 180 -0.22 -10.36 11.22
CA LYS A 180 0.84 -10.61 10.22
C LYS A 180 1.80 -11.73 10.64
N VAL A 181 2.00 -11.97 11.94
CA VAL A 181 2.84 -13.06 12.47
C VAL A 181 2.08 -14.39 12.41
N GLN A 182 0.78 -14.38 12.74
CA GLN A 182 -0.06 -15.58 12.80
C GLN A 182 -0.32 -16.22 11.44
N VAL A 183 -0.32 -15.43 10.36
CA VAL A 183 -0.45 -15.93 8.99
C VAL A 183 0.84 -16.63 8.55
N SER A 184 2.01 -16.04 8.88
CA SER A 184 3.31 -16.63 8.54
C SER A 184 3.57 -17.96 9.26
N SER A 185 3.12 -18.12 10.50
CA SER A 185 3.27 -19.38 11.24
C SER A 185 2.42 -20.52 10.66
N LYS A 186 1.20 -20.22 10.20
CA LYS A 186 0.34 -21.22 9.53
C LYS A 186 0.88 -21.69 8.17
N GLU A 187 1.53 -20.81 7.41
CA GLU A 187 2.15 -21.18 6.13
C GLU A 187 3.40 -22.05 6.33
N SER A 188 4.16 -21.86 7.42
CA SER A 188 5.30 -22.74 7.75
C SER A 188 4.87 -24.14 8.21
N GLU A 189 3.70 -24.26 8.82
CA GLU A 189 3.13 -25.57 9.23
C GLU A 189 2.52 -26.35 8.06
N LEU A 190 2.04 -25.68 7.01
CA LEU A 190 1.53 -26.33 5.80
C LEU A 190 2.63 -26.75 4.80
N SER A 191 3.86 -26.28 4.99
CA SER A 191 5.02 -26.56 4.14
C SER A 191 6.05 -27.49 4.79
N SER A 192 5.71 -28.05 5.96
CA SER A 192 6.43 -29.14 6.64
C SER A 192 5.63 -30.44 6.61
#